data_AF-A0A158JJN3-F1
#
_entry.id   AF-A0A158JJN3-F1
#
_cell.length_a   1.000
_cell.length_b   1.000
_cell.length_c   1.000
_cell.angle_alpha   90.00
_cell.angle_beta   90.00
_cell.angle_gamma   90.00
#
_symmetry.space_group_name_H-M   'P 1'
#
loop_
_entity.id
_entity.type
_entity.pdbx_description
1 polymer ?
#
loop_
_entity_poly.entity_id
_entity_poly.type
_entity_poly.pdbx_seq_one_letter_code
_entity_poly.pdbx_strand_id
1 'polypeptide(L)'
;MSLKQLCLTAAFACAMSLAPSIHAQSSEAGPIATKAGTLHFLRDESGMAALIDTQAFDRFDAKRIVHFDETSATGDSVTRMVVQSDTGPLLYDFRRNPPLVQRMGQRMTVKRVFWQGEEVVMQSNLGWYGYQRGKLTKLQSTTTIYH
;
A
#
# COMPACT_ATOMS: atom_id res chain seq x y z
N MET A 1 0.34 -54.48 34.93
CA MET A 1 0.88 -53.36 34.12
C MET A 1 0.73 -53.72 32.65
N SER A 2 -0.19 -53.06 31.95
CA SER A 2 -0.35 -53.19 30.50
C SER A 2 -0.09 -51.82 29.88
N LEU A 3 1.04 -51.70 29.21
CA LEU A 3 1.51 -50.51 28.51
C LEU A 3 1.28 -50.78 27.02
N LYS A 4 0.23 -50.22 26.43
CA LYS A 4 0.05 -50.04 24.97
C LYS A 4 -1.37 -49.55 24.68
N GLN A 5 -1.57 -48.23 24.70
CA GLN A 5 -2.58 -47.55 23.90
C GLN A 5 -2.26 -46.06 23.91
N LEU A 6 -1.24 -45.70 23.12
CA LEU A 6 -0.92 -44.31 22.81
C LEU A 6 -1.50 -44.03 21.42
N CYS A 7 -2.76 -43.59 21.36
CA CYS A 7 -3.36 -43.13 20.12
C CYS A 7 -2.97 -41.67 19.89
N LEU A 8 -1.90 -41.44 19.13
CA LEU A 8 -1.67 -40.18 18.43
C LEU A 8 -2.30 -40.29 17.03
N THR A 9 -3.24 -39.42 16.70
CA THR A 9 -3.52 -39.07 15.30
C THR A 9 -3.63 -37.57 15.17
N ALA A 10 -2.79 -37.07 14.26
CA ALA A 10 -2.45 -35.68 14.05
C ALA A 10 -3.50 -34.94 13.23
N ALA A 11 -3.88 -33.74 13.67
CA ALA A 11 -4.54 -32.75 12.80
C ALA A 11 -3.49 -31.72 12.36
N PHE A 12 -2.94 -31.91 11.17
CA PHE A 12 -2.13 -30.90 10.49
C PHE A 12 -3.07 -29.80 9.96
N ALA A 13 -3.25 -28.73 10.74
CA ALA A 13 -3.82 -27.50 10.21
C ALA A 13 -2.71 -26.77 9.44
N CYS A 14 -2.71 -26.88 8.11
CA CYS A 14 -1.90 -26.02 7.25
C CYS A 14 -2.45 -24.59 7.31
N ALA A 15 -1.99 -23.82 8.29
CA ALA A 15 -2.10 -22.37 8.23
C ALA A 15 -1.19 -21.91 7.09
N MET A 16 -1.78 -21.54 5.94
CA MET A 16 -1.06 -20.82 4.90
C MET A 16 -0.75 -19.42 5.46
N SER A 17 0.40 -19.29 6.09
CA SER A 17 0.99 -18.00 6.44
C SER A 17 1.35 -17.29 5.13
N LEU A 18 0.39 -16.51 4.60
CA LEU A 18 0.71 -15.45 3.65
C LEU A 18 1.64 -14.49 4.39
N ALA A 19 2.93 -14.58 4.08
CA ALA A 19 3.92 -13.67 4.62
C ALA A 19 3.49 -12.24 4.21
N PRO A 20 3.20 -11.37 5.17
CA PRO A 20 2.92 -9.99 4.87
C PRO A 20 4.20 -9.38 4.32
N SER A 21 4.13 -8.96 3.06
CA SER A 21 5.25 -8.35 2.39
C SER A 21 5.39 -6.95 2.98
N ILE A 22 6.38 -6.75 3.86
CA ILE A 22 6.73 -5.44 4.40
C ILE A 22 7.26 -4.62 3.22
N HIS A 23 6.36 -3.93 2.52
CA HIS A 23 6.73 -3.08 1.41
C HIS A 23 7.33 -1.79 1.96
N ALA A 24 8.61 -1.63 1.66
CA ALA A 24 9.40 -0.51 2.15
C ALA A 24 8.95 0.79 1.49
N GLN A 25 9.11 1.88 2.24
CA GLN A 25 9.07 3.22 1.69
C GLN A 25 10.10 3.31 0.55
N SER A 26 9.67 3.78 -0.62
CA SER A 26 10.53 4.06 -1.75
C SER A 26 10.47 5.54 -2.13
N SER A 27 11.52 6.00 -2.82
CA SER A 27 11.64 7.35 -3.38
C SER A 27 11.97 7.30 -4.87
N GLU A 28 11.75 6.15 -5.51
CA GLU A 28 11.99 5.99 -6.95
C GLU A 28 10.98 6.81 -7.76
N ALA A 29 11.47 7.53 -8.77
CA ALA A 29 10.63 8.33 -9.66
C ALA A 29 10.18 7.56 -10.91
N GLY A 30 10.48 6.27 -11.00
CA GLY A 30 10.27 5.46 -12.20
C GLY A 30 11.58 5.14 -12.94
N PRO A 31 11.54 4.19 -13.89
CA PRO A 31 10.36 3.41 -14.30
C PRO A 31 9.92 2.42 -13.21
N ILE A 32 8.61 2.42 -12.89
CA ILE A 32 8.01 1.45 -11.96
C ILE A 32 6.98 0.63 -12.75
N ALA A 33 7.16 -0.69 -12.81
CA ALA A 33 6.19 -1.57 -13.45
C ALA A 33 4.89 -1.58 -12.65
N THR A 34 3.75 -1.29 -13.30
CA THR A 34 2.42 -1.38 -12.69
C THR A 34 1.50 -2.24 -13.54
N LYS A 35 0.35 -2.66 -12.98
CA LYS A 35 -0.68 -3.34 -13.77
C LYS A 35 -1.30 -2.49 -14.89
N ALA A 36 -1.21 -1.17 -14.81
CA ALA A 36 -1.78 -0.25 -15.80
C ALA A 36 -0.77 0.17 -16.89
N GLY A 37 0.52 -0.17 -16.74
CA GLY A 37 1.62 0.28 -17.59
C GLY A 37 2.84 0.71 -16.77
N THR A 38 3.82 1.37 -17.38
CA THR A 38 5.01 1.85 -16.67
C THR A 38 4.75 3.21 -16.03
N LEU A 39 4.88 3.30 -14.70
CA LEU A 39 4.73 4.54 -13.96
C LEU A 39 6.03 5.35 -13.97
N HIS A 40 5.87 6.65 -14.23
CA HIS A 40 6.89 7.66 -14.02
C HIS A 40 6.33 8.84 -13.22
N PHE A 41 7.17 9.38 -12.34
CA PHE A 41 6.96 10.65 -11.68
C PHE A 41 7.91 11.69 -12.28
N LEU A 42 7.34 12.74 -12.85
CA LEU A 42 8.11 13.85 -13.41
C LEU A 42 7.83 15.12 -12.61
N ARG A 43 8.88 15.88 -12.31
CA ARG A 43 8.74 17.21 -11.72
C ARG A 43 8.66 18.24 -12.84
N ASP A 44 7.65 19.10 -12.80
CA ASP A 44 7.53 20.28 -13.66
C ASP A 44 7.24 21.53 -12.82
N GLU A 45 6.94 22.65 -13.48
CA GLU A 45 6.60 23.93 -12.83
C GLU A 45 5.30 23.90 -12.00
N SER A 46 4.42 22.93 -12.27
CA SER A 46 3.14 22.74 -11.60
C SER A 46 3.18 21.72 -10.45
N GLY A 47 4.36 21.17 -10.14
CA GLY A 47 4.56 20.21 -9.06
C GLY A 47 5.08 18.86 -9.58
N MET A 48 4.46 17.77 -9.12
CA MET A 48 4.74 16.41 -9.59
C MET A 48 3.61 15.92 -10.48
N ALA A 49 3.96 15.44 -11.67
CA ALA A 49 3.07 14.69 -12.55
C ALA A 49 3.31 13.19 -12.40
N ALA A 50 2.24 12.41 -12.25
CA ALA A 50 2.30 10.95 -12.35
C ALA A 50 1.79 10.53 -13.74
N LEU A 51 2.61 9.75 -14.44
CA LEU A 51 2.35 9.31 -15.81
C LEU A 51 2.31 7.80 -15.87
N ILE A 52 1.34 7.24 -16.60
CA ILE A 52 1.41 5.87 -17.09
C ILE A 52 1.87 5.93 -18.53
N ASP A 53 2.97 5.24 -18.81
CA ASP A 53 3.73 5.26 -20.05
C ASP A 53 4.13 6.69 -20.43
N THR A 54 3.26 7.40 -21.15
CA THR A 54 3.47 8.78 -21.60
C THR A 54 2.34 9.73 -21.22
N GLN A 55 1.28 9.22 -20.58
CA GLN A 55 0.06 9.99 -20.30
C GLN A 55 -0.02 10.33 -18.82
N ALA A 56 -0.08 11.63 -18.51
CA ALA A 56 -0.32 12.11 -17.15
C ALA A 56 -1.74 11.74 -16.71
N PHE A 57 -1.86 11.08 -15.55
CA PHE A 57 -3.15 10.74 -14.94
C PHE A 57 -3.39 11.46 -13.61
N ASP A 58 -2.35 12.00 -12.96
CA ASP A 58 -2.49 12.85 -11.79
C ASP A 58 -1.41 13.93 -11.74
N ARG A 59 -1.74 15.01 -11.02
CA ARG A 59 -0.80 16.07 -10.65
C ARG A 59 -1.00 16.44 -9.18
N PHE A 60 0.10 16.58 -8.46
CA PHE A 60 0.09 16.87 -7.03
C PHE A 60 1.34 17.63 -6.58
N ASP A 61 1.18 18.38 -5.49
CA ASP A 61 2.30 19.06 -4.84
C ASP A 61 3.07 18.11 -3.94
N ALA A 62 4.38 17.98 -4.19
CA ALA A 62 5.30 17.32 -3.28
C ALA A 62 6.73 17.82 -3.49
N LYS A 63 7.47 18.00 -2.39
CA LYS A 63 8.91 18.37 -2.45
C LYS A 63 9.82 17.26 -2.97
N ARG A 64 9.43 15.99 -2.77
CA ARG A 64 10.13 14.80 -3.25
C ARG A 64 9.13 13.66 -3.36
N ILE A 65 9.44 12.66 -4.17
CA ILE A 65 8.65 11.43 -4.22
C ILE A 65 8.92 10.59 -2.97
N VAL A 66 7.83 10.20 -2.32
CA VAL A 66 7.81 9.16 -1.29
C VAL A 66 6.56 8.35 -1.54
N HIS A 67 6.73 7.05 -1.71
CA HIS A 67 5.63 6.13 -1.93
C HIS A 67 5.82 4.82 -1.18
N PHE A 68 4.71 4.10 -1.03
CA PHE A 68 4.63 2.79 -0.42
C PHE A 68 3.81 1.92 -1.37
N ASP A 69 4.35 0.76 -1.71
CA ASP A 69 3.82 -0.04 -2.81
C ASP A 69 3.07 -1.26 -2.29
N GLU A 70 2.09 -1.71 -3.05
CA GLU A 70 1.59 -3.08 -2.97
C GLU A 70 1.89 -3.78 -4.28
N THR A 71 2.68 -4.85 -4.23
CA THR A 71 3.02 -5.63 -5.42
C THR A 71 2.00 -6.73 -5.72
N SER A 72 1.96 -7.21 -6.96
CA SER A 72 1.24 -8.43 -7.33
C SER A 72 1.74 -9.63 -6.53
N ALA A 73 0.96 -10.73 -6.54
CA ALA A 73 1.38 -11.99 -5.92
C ALA A 73 2.69 -12.55 -6.50
N THR A 74 3.03 -12.21 -7.74
CA THR A 74 4.31 -12.58 -8.38
C THR A 74 5.45 -11.62 -8.05
N GLY A 75 5.16 -10.43 -7.50
CA GLY A 75 6.14 -9.39 -7.20
C GLY A 75 6.54 -8.53 -8.40
N ASP A 76 6.11 -8.86 -9.61
CA ASP A 76 6.62 -8.22 -10.84
C ASP A 76 6.03 -6.83 -11.14
N SER A 77 4.95 -6.45 -10.46
CA SER A 77 4.27 -5.19 -10.74
C SER A 77 3.59 -4.61 -9.51
N VAL A 78 3.57 -3.28 -9.41
CA VAL A 78 2.79 -2.55 -8.41
C VAL A 78 1.31 -2.54 -8.82
N THR A 79 0.44 -2.89 -7.88
CA THR A 79 -1.01 -2.95 -8.06
C THR A 79 -1.72 -1.78 -7.40
N ARG A 80 -1.22 -1.32 -6.25
CA ARG A 80 -1.65 -0.09 -5.57
C ARG A 80 -0.45 0.63 -4.98
N MET A 81 -0.58 1.93 -4.77
CA MET A 81 0.50 2.76 -4.22
C MET A 81 -0.07 3.89 -3.36
N VAL A 82 0.46 4.06 -2.16
CA VAL A 82 0.23 5.26 -1.36
C VAL A 82 1.36 6.25 -1.66
N VAL A 83 1.02 7.44 -2.16
CA VAL A 83 1.98 8.51 -2.44
C VAL A 83 1.82 9.63 -1.41
N GLN A 84 2.93 10.09 -0.85
CA GLN A 84 2.94 11.25 0.02
C GLN A 84 2.88 12.53 -0.82
N SER A 85 1.86 13.36 -0.57
CA SER A 85 1.77 14.73 -1.09
C SER A 85 1.77 15.77 0.05
N ASP A 86 1.89 17.04 -0.31
CA ASP A 86 1.85 18.17 0.62
C ASP A 86 0.42 18.41 1.19
N THR A 87 -0.62 17.92 0.51
CA THR A 87 -2.02 18.05 0.95
C THR A 87 -2.54 16.82 1.70
N GLY A 88 -1.75 15.74 1.74
CA GLY A 88 -2.10 14.47 2.38
C GLY A 88 -1.78 13.27 1.48
N PRO A 89 -1.98 12.04 1.97
CA PRO A 89 -1.71 10.85 1.19
C PRO A 89 -2.66 10.72 -0.01
N LEU A 90 -2.15 10.21 -1.11
CA LEU A 90 -2.90 9.81 -2.30
C LEU A 90 -2.85 8.27 -2.39
N LEU A 91 -3.95 7.64 -2.77
CA LEU A 91 -3.98 6.23 -3.16
C LEU A 91 -4.14 6.14 -4.67
N TYR A 92 -3.18 5.50 -5.32
CA TYR A 92 -3.27 5.07 -6.69
C TYR A 92 -3.65 3.59 -6.74
N ASP A 93 -4.63 3.26 -7.56
CA ASP A 93 -5.03 1.88 -7.85
C ASP A 93 -4.85 1.60 -9.34
N PHE A 94 -3.77 0.87 -9.66
CA PHE A 94 -3.36 0.49 -11.02
C PHE A 94 -4.06 -0.77 -11.52
N ARG A 95 -5.00 -1.34 -10.75
CA ARG A 95 -5.82 -2.48 -11.20
C ARG A 95 -6.87 -2.04 -12.22
N ARG A 96 -7.03 -0.73 -12.43
CA ARG A 96 -7.90 -0.10 -13.43
C ARG A 96 -7.05 0.67 -14.46
N ASN A 97 -7.59 0.83 -15.66
CA ASN A 97 -7.01 1.68 -16.70
C ASN A 97 -8.11 2.64 -17.23
N PRO A 98 -8.02 3.97 -17.02
CA PRO A 98 -6.92 4.66 -16.33
C PRO A 98 -6.84 4.32 -14.83
N PRO A 99 -5.68 4.52 -14.17
CA PRO A 99 -5.56 4.31 -12.73
C PRO A 99 -6.57 5.15 -11.95
N LEU A 100 -7.13 4.58 -10.89
CA LEU A 100 -7.99 5.33 -9.98
C LEU A 100 -7.12 6.10 -8.98
N VAL A 101 -7.40 7.40 -8.85
CA VAL A 101 -6.74 8.30 -7.89
C VAL A 101 -7.72 8.65 -6.78
N GLN A 102 -7.30 8.45 -5.53
CA GLN A 102 -8.08 8.87 -4.37
C GLN A 102 -7.24 9.75 -3.45
N ARG A 103 -7.72 10.98 -3.20
CA ARG A 103 -7.08 11.94 -2.30
C ARG A 103 -7.64 11.74 -0.88
N MET A 104 -6.79 11.39 0.09
CA MET A 104 -7.25 11.09 1.46
C MET A 104 -7.47 12.36 2.33
N GLY A 105 -7.07 13.53 1.84
CA GLY A 105 -7.45 14.87 2.35
C GLY A 105 -6.87 15.28 3.71
N GLN A 106 -6.43 14.34 4.54
CA GLN A 106 -5.80 14.66 5.83
C GLN A 106 -4.29 14.84 5.64
N ARG A 107 -3.82 16.07 5.82
CA ARG A 107 -2.38 16.36 5.85
C ARG A 107 -1.72 15.62 7.01
N MET A 108 -0.84 14.68 6.66
CA MET A 108 -0.05 13.87 7.58
C MET A 108 1.22 13.38 6.88
N THR A 109 2.22 12.97 7.66
CA THR A 109 3.39 12.25 7.16
C THR A 109 3.20 10.76 7.41
N VAL A 110 3.06 9.98 6.33
CA VAL A 110 3.00 8.52 6.39
C VAL A 110 4.40 7.98 6.64
N LYS A 111 4.52 7.07 7.60
CA LYS A 111 5.77 6.42 7.99
C LYS A 111 5.81 4.95 7.56
N ARG A 112 4.65 4.28 7.61
CA ARG A 112 4.47 2.88 7.22
C ARG A 112 3.07 2.69 6.64
N VAL A 113 2.95 1.74 5.72
CA VAL A 113 1.69 1.31 5.12
C VAL A 113 1.59 -0.21 5.26
N PHE A 114 0.40 -0.67 5.59
CA PHE A 114 0.04 -2.07 5.71
C PHE A 114 -1.18 -2.33 4.82
N TRP A 115 -1.03 -3.22 3.85
CA TRP A 115 -2.06 -3.55 2.87
C TRP A 115 -2.88 -4.75 3.36
N GLN A 116 -4.19 -4.58 3.50
CA GLN A 116 -5.09 -5.58 4.09
C GLN A 116 -6.33 -5.75 3.21
N GLY A 117 -6.21 -6.56 2.15
CA GLY A 117 -7.27 -6.66 1.14
C GLY A 117 -7.59 -5.27 0.56
N GLU A 118 -8.83 -4.82 0.62
CA GLU A 118 -9.21 -3.47 0.13
C GLU A 118 -8.94 -2.33 1.13
N GLU A 119 -8.49 -2.63 2.35
CA GLU A 119 -8.10 -1.63 3.35
C GLU A 119 -6.60 -1.32 3.28
N VAL A 120 -6.29 -0.03 3.44
CA VAL A 120 -4.94 0.48 3.67
C VAL A 120 -4.85 1.00 5.08
N VAL A 121 -3.93 0.45 5.87
CA VAL A 121 -3.63 0.97 7.20
C VAL A 121 -2.32 1.71 7.17
N MET A 122 -2.32 2.93 7.70
CA MET A 122 -1.17 3.83 7.69
C MET A 122 -0.76 4.18 9.12
N GLN A 123 0.53 4.01 9.40
CA GLN A 123 1.14 4.65 10.55
C GLN A 123 1.63 6.03 10.13
N SER A 124 1.17 7.08 10.82
CA SER A 124 1.55 8.47 10.53
C SER A 124 2.17 9.17 11.75
N ASN A 125 2.61 10.42 11.56
CA ASN A 125 2.96 11.30 12.67
C ASN A 125 1.76 11.68 13.57
N LEU A 126 0.51 11.49 13.11
CA LEU A 126 -0.72 11.81 13.85
C LEU A 126 -1.39 10.58 14.49
N GLY A 127 -0.74 9.42 14.41
CA GLY A 127 -1.26 8.13 14.86
C GLY A 127 -1.62 7.21 13.69
N TRP A 128 -2.47 6.23 13.97
CA TRP A 128 -2.89 5.19 13.02
C TRP A 128 -4.17 5.58 12.28
N TYR A 129 -4.22 5.31 10.99
CA TYR A 129 -5.37 5.58 10.13
C TYR A 129 -5.68 4.40 9.23
N GLY A 130 -6.95 4.04 9.10
CA GLY A 130 -7.44 3.11 8.09
C GLY A 130 -8.09 3.88 6.95
N TYR A 131 -7.83 3.47 5.72
CA TYR A 131 -8.48 3.97 4.53
C TYR A 131 -9.15 2.83 3.79
N GLN A 132 -10.47 2.91 3.64
CA GLN A 132 -11.24 1.88 2.96
C GLN A 132 -12.45 2.52 2.27
N ARG A 133 -12.73 2.13 1.02
CA ARG A 133 -13.90 2.58 0.25
C ARG A 133 -14.11 4.11 0.27
N GLY A 134 -13.04 4.89 0.13
CA GLY A 134 -13.13 6.35 0.11
C GLY A 134 -13.12 7.04 1.48
N LYS A 135 -13.12 6.28 2.58
CA LYS A 135 -13.22 6.82 3.93
C LYS A 135 -11.90 6.65 4.68
N LEU A 136 -11.34 7.77 5.14
CA LEU A 136 -10.24 7.81 6.08
C LEU A 136 -10.77 7.83 7.52
N THR A 137 -10.32 6.89 8.35
CA THR A 137 -10.75 6.76 9.75
C THR A 137 -9.53 6.72 10.65
N LYS A 138 -9.50 7.57 11.68
CA LYS A 138 -8.47 7.49 12.72
C LYS A 138 -8.74 6.25 13.56
N LEU A 139 -7.76 5.36 13.65
CA LEU A 139 -7.86 4.15 14.44
C LEU A 139 -7.58 4.50 15.91
N GLN A 140 -8.48 4.12 16.80
CA GLN A 140 -8.24 4.13 18.23
C GLN A 140 -7.36 2.93 18.59
N SER A 141 -6.69 2.97 19.76
CA SER A 141 -5.77 1.91 20.22
C SER A 141 -6.31 0.51 19.90
N THR A 142 -5.77 -0.11 18.87
CA THR A 142 -6.08 -1.48 18.48
C THR A 142 -5.01 -2.39 19.06
N THR A 143 -5.41 -3.51 19.66
CA THR A 143 -4.50 -4.63 19.94
C THR A 143 -4.07 -5.35 18.65
N THR A 144 -4.62 -4.95 17.50
CA THR A 144 -4.30 -5.46 16.17
C THR A 144 -2.84 -5.17 15.82
N ILE A 145 -2.09 -6.24 15.57
CA ILE A 145 -0.76 -6.16 14.98
C ILE A 145 -0.94 -6.16 13.46
N TYR A 146 -0.55 -5.07 12.83
CA TYR A 146 -0.47 -4.98 11.38
C TYR A 146 0.90 -5.50 10.95
N HIS A 147 0.90 -6.32 9.91
CA HIS A 147 2.10 -6.89 9.35
C HIS A 147 2.25 -6.47 7.90
#